data_AF-A0A2V8NDH4-F1
#
_entry.id   AF-A0A2V8NDH4-F1
#
_cell.length_a   1.000
_cell.length_b   1.000
_cell.length_c   1.000
_cell.angle_alpha   90.00
_cell.angle_beta   90.00
_cell.angle_gamma   90.00
#
_symmetry.space_group_name_H-M   'P 1'
#
loop_
_entity.id
_entity.type
_entity.pdbx_description
1 polymer ?
#
loop_
_entity_poly.entity_id
_entity_poly.type
_entity_poly.pdbx_seq_one_letter_code
_entity_poly.pdbx_strand_id
1 'polypeptide(L)'
;MTRFLVFVLLAAMTALGTQISSTPVPADQAPYVTFNKDVLPVIQNNCQTCHRPSGIAPMSLLTYESARPWAKAIKAAVVSKQMPPWFADPHYGEFRNAPKLTEADIHTLAAWVDSGAREGNPADKPAAIHWAHGWRTKPDVVVSMREPFDVPAKGAGAIQSFMIPNP
;
A
#
# COMPACT_ATOMS: atom_id res chain seq x y z
N MET A 1 31.56 37.73 -77.63
CA MET A 1 30.17 38.20 -77.80
C MET A 1 29.40 37.71 -76.59
N THR A 2 29.49 38.46 -75.48
CA THR A 2 28.47 39.43 -75.02
C THR A 2 27.17 38.76 -74.61
N ARG A 3 26.69 39.10 -73.39
CA ARG A 3 25.33 38.93 -72.81
C ARG A 3 25.23 37.76 -71.82
N PHE A 4 24.98 37.87 -70.51
CA PHE A 4 24.54 38.92 -69.58
C PHE A 4 24.95 38.39 -68.18
N LEU A 5 25.86 39.02 -67.45
CA LEU A 5 25.54 39.82 -66.25
C LEU A 5 24.33 39.31 -65.43
N VAL A 6 24.65 38.86 -64.21
CA VAL A 6 23.97 39.23 -62.97
C VAL A 6 22.53 38.73 -62.81
N PHE A 7 22.36 37.60 -62.14
CA PHE A 7 21.20 37.37 -61.28
C PHE A 7 21.62 36.55 -60.05
N VAL A 8 21.81 37.26 -58.91
CA VAL A 8 21.37 36.87 -57.56
C VAL A 8 22.04 35.60 -56.98
N LEU A 9 23.05 35.60 -56.10
CA LEU A 9 23.25 36.37 -54.85
C LEU A 9 21.98 36.43 -53.96
N LEU A 10 21.54 35.27 -53.46
CA LEU A 10 20.70 35.01 -52.26
C LEU A 10 20.32 33.51 -52.35
N ALA A 11 20.60 32.59 -51.44
CA ALA A 11 20.52 32.66 -49.99
C ALA A 11 21.42 31.55 -49.38
N ALA A 12 22.52 31.96 -48.76
CA ALA A 12 23.18 31.17 -47.72
C ALA A 12 22.61 31.65 -46.38
N MET A 13 21.48 31.08 -45.95
CA MET A 13 20.87 31.38 -44.66
C MET A 13 20.62 30.08 -43.88
N THR A 14 21.54 29.84 -42.94
CA THR A 14 21.25 29.44 -41.56
C THR A 14 20.31 28.25 -41.34
N ALA A 15 20.86 27.04 -41.45
CA ALA A 15 20.36 25.90 -40.68
C ALA A 15 21.14 25.81 -39.36
N LEU A 16 20.94 26.79 -38.48
CA LEU A 16 21.35 26.70 -37.08
C LEU A 16 20.23 25.93 -36.36
N GLY A 17 20.32 24.61 -36.41
CA GLY A 17 19.42 23.74 -35.65
C GLY A 17 19.52 24.09 -34.18
N THR A 18 18.44 24.62 -33.61
CA THR A 18 18.28 24.80 -32.17
C THR A 18 18.30 23.43 -31.52
N GLN A 19 19.49 23.05 -31.04
CA GLN A 19 19.66 21.97 -30.08
C GLN A 19 18.85 22.36 -28.85
N ILE A 20 17.68 21.75 -28.67
CA ILE A 20 16.95 21.83 -27.40
C ILE A 20 17.81 21.05 -26.42
N SER A 21 18.70 21.74 -25.72
CA SER A 21 19.40 21.20 -24.57
C SER A 21 18.36 20.83 -23.53
N SER A 22 17.97 19.56 -23.50
CA SER A 22 17.25 18.99 -22.36
C SER A 22 18.21 19.02 -21.18
N THR A 23 18.06 20.03 -20.32
CA THR A 23 18.70 20.07 -19.01
C THR A 23 18.35 18.79 -18.26
N PRO A 24 19.34 17.99 -17.83
CA PRO A 24 19.06 16.85 -16.97
C PRO A 24 18.44 17.41 -15.69
N VAL A 25 17.19 17.06 -15.42
CA VAL A 25 16.60 17.30 -14.11
C VAL A 25 17.48 16.52 -13.12
N PRO A 26 18.07 17.16 -12.10
CA PRO A 26 18.80 16.46 -11.07
C PRO A 26 17.91 15.35 -10.50
N ALA A 27 18.43 14.13 -10.35
CA ALA A 27 17.69 12.99 -9.81
C ALA A 27 17.11 13.23 -8.39
N ASP A 28 17.39 14.39 -7.80
CA ASP A 28 16.93 14.87 -6.51
C ASP A 28 15.59 15.65 -6.57
N GLN A 29 14.90 15.66 -7.71
CA GLN A 29 13.64 16.40 -7.92
C GLN A 29 12.44 15.51 -8.26
N ALA A 30 12.62 14.18 -8.34
CA ALA A 30 11.48 13.26 -8.27
C ALA A 30 11.09 13.15 -6.78
N PRO A 31 9.83 13.43 -6.39
CA PRO A 31 9.42 13.30 -4.99
C PRO A 31 9.65 11.85 -4.54
N TYR A 32 10.55 11.66 -3.57
CA TYR A 32 10.82 10.35 -2.98
C TYR A 32 9.56 9.82 -2.28
N VAL A 33 9.30 8.53 -2.40
CA VAL A 33 8.23 7.86 -1.65
C VAL A 33 8.60 7.86 -0.16
N THR A 34 7.71 8.36 0.69
CA THR A 34 7.92 8.46 2.14
C THR A 34 6.87 7.70 2.93
N PHE A 35 7.21 7.36 4.18
CA PHE A 35 6.30 6.63 5.04
C PHE A 35 5.02 7.43 5.30
N ASN A 36 5.16 8.67 5.76
CA ASN A 36 4.03 9.48 6.23
C ASN A 36 3.04 9.83 5.11
N LYS A 37 3.57 10.23 3.95
CA LYS A 37 2.77 10.72 2.83
C LYS A 37 2.15 9.59 2.01
N ASP A 38 2.95 8.59 1.65
CA ASP A 38 2.61 7.65 0.57
C ASP A 38 2.30 6.25 1.09
N VAL A 39 3.06 5.76 2.07
CA VAL A 39 2.94 4.38 2.56
C VAL A 39 1.90 4.23 3.67
N LEU A 40 1.82 5.19 4.58
CA LEU A 40 0.92 5.14 5.72
C LEU A 40 -0.55 5.01 5.29
N PRO A 41 -1.04 5.73 4.24
CA PRO A 41 -2.38 5.48 3.70
C PRO A 41 -2.59 4.04 3.21
N VAL A 42 -1.59 3.46 2.52
CA VAL A 42 -1.65 2.06 2.03
C VAL A 42 -1.72 1.09 3.22
N ILE A 43 -0.87 1.30 4.23
CA ILE A 43 -0.82 0.48 5.44
C ILE A 43 -2.11 0.61 6.25
N GLN A 44 -2.66 1.81 6.39
CA GLN A 44 -3.93 2.08 7.07
C GLN A 44 -5.08 1.29 6.43
N ASN A 45 -5.20 1.35 5.11
CA ASN A 45 -6.29 0.72 4.38
C ASN A 45 -6.20 -0.81 4.36
N ASN A 46 -4.99 -1.36 4.25
CA ASN A 46 -4.80 -2.77 3.92
C ASN A 46 -4.20 -3.61 5.05
N CYS A 47 -3.51 -3.01 6.01
CA CYS A 47 -2.69 -3.74 6.97
C CYS A 47 -3.13 -3.55 8.42
N GLN A 48 -3.48 -2.31 8.83
CA GLN A 48 -3.72 -1.98 10.25
C GLN A 48 -4.95 -2.64 10.87
N THR A 49 -5.86 -3.19 10.05
CA THR A 49 -6.96 -4.03 10.56
C THR A 49 -6.43 -5.23 11.34
N CYS A 50 -5.32 -5.83 10.90
CA CYS A 50 -4.68 -6.99 11.53
C CYS A 50 -3.40 -6.60 12.28
N HIS A 51 -2.62 -5.68 11.73
CA HIS A 51 -1.31 -5.23 12.25
C HIS A 51 -1.43 -4.03 13.19
N ARG A 52 -2.06 -4.25 14.34
CA ARG A 52 -2.22 -3.26 15.40
C ARG A 52 -2.17 -3.95 16.77
N PRO A 53 -1.98 -3.20 17.88
CA PRO A 53 -2.11 -3.75 19.22
C PRO A 53 -3.46 -4.45 19.41
N SER A 54 -3.45 -5.63 20.02
CA SER A 54 -4.62 -6.51 20.17
C SER A 54 -5.23 -7.00 18.84
N GLY A 55 -4.53 -6.81 17.71
CA GLY A 55 -4.85 -7.45 16.44
C GLY A 55 -4.31 -8.88 16.38
N ILE A 56 -4.62 -9.57 15.29
CA ILE A 56 -4.19 -10.96 15.07
C ILE A 56 -2.73 -11.09 14.62
N ALA A 57 -2.16 -10.04 14.02
CA ALA A 57 -0.79 -10.08 13.53
C ALA A 57 0.22 -9.81 14.66
N PRO A 58 1.42 -10.43 14.62
CA PRO A 58 2.36 -10.40 15.74
C PRO A 58 3.13 -9.09 15.89
N MET A 59 2.93 -8.11 15.00
CA MET A 59 3.59 -6.81 15.01
C MET A 59 2.63 -5.68 14.64
N SER A 60 2.84 -4.52 15.25
CA SER A 60 2.12 -3.29 14.93
C SER A 60 2.75 -2.58 13.73
N LEU A 61 1.89 -2.06 12.85
CA LEU A 61 2.27 -1.17 11.74
C LEU A 61 1.60 0.21 11.85
N LEU A 62 1.28 0.63 13.09
CA LEU A 62 0.59 1.89 13.33
C LEU A 62 1.49 3.12 13.15
N THR A 63 2.78 3.00 13.45
CA THR A 63 3.73 4.11 13.42
C THR A 63 4.93 3.78 12.55
N TYR A 64 5.68 4.80 12.16
CA TYR A 64 6.90 4.62 11.40
C TYR A 64 7.92 3.78 12.18
N GLU A 65 8.11 4.05 13.47
CA GLU A 65 9.08 3.38 14.33
C GLU A 65 8.76 1.90 14.49
N SER A 66 7.47 1.56 14.54
CA SER A 66 7.02 0.16 14.61
C SER A 66 7.04 -0.55 13.26
N ALA A 67 6.77 0.16 12.15
CA ALA A 67 6.77 -0.42 10.81
C ALA A 67 8.16 -0.55 10.17
N ARG A 68 9.06 0.42 10.41
CA ARG A 68 10.38 0.53 9.76
C ARG A 68 11.25 -0.73 9.91
N PRO A 69 11.33 -1.39 11.09
CA PRO A 69 12.09 -2.63 11.23
C PRO A 69 11.60 -3.76 10.31
N TRP A 70 10.32 -3.74 9.93
CA TRP A 70 9.69 -4.75 9.07
C TRP A 70 9.70 -4.39 7.59
N ALA A 71 10.26 -3.24 7.20
CA ALA A 71 10.20 -2.71 5.83
C ALA A 71 10.56 -3.75 4.76
N LYS A 72 11.68 -4.47 4.92
CA LYS A 72 12.10 -5.54 3.98
C LYS A 72 11.11 -6.71 3.94
N ALA A 73 10.58 -7.11 5.10
CA ALA A 73 9.60 -8.19 5.19
C ALA A 73 8.26 -7.80 4.57
N ILE A 74 7.82 -6.55 4.76
CA ILE A 74 6.63 -5.98 4.11
C ILE A 74 6.79 -6.08 2.60
N LYS A 75 7.88 -5.56 2.03
CA LYS A 75 8.14 -5.66 0.59
C LYS A 75 8.10 -7.10 0.09
N ALA A 76 8.82 -8.01 0.76
CA ALA A 76 8.86 -9.41 0.37
C ALA A 76 7.46 -10.03 0.34
N ALA A 77 6.65 -9.78 1.37
CA ALA A 77 5.31 -10.36 1.50
C ALA A 77 4.29 -9.78 0.51
N VAL A 78 4.35 -8.48 0.19
CA VAL A 78 3.41 -7.86 -0.76
C VAL A 78 3.78 -8.18 -2.21
N VAL A 79 5.07 -8.23 -2.55
CA VAL A 79 5.54 -8.61 -3.90
C VAL A 79 5.23 -10.07 -4.21
N SER A 80 5.38 -10.96 -3.22
CA SER A 80 5.01 -12.38 -3.36
C SER A 80 3.51 -12.62 -3.24
N LYS A 81 2.70 -11.57 -3.03
CA LYS A 81 1.25 -11.63 -2.80
C LYS A 81 0.84 -12.55 -1.64
N GLN A 82 1.75 -12.76 -0.68
CA GLN A 82 1.44 -13.43 0.58
C GLN A 82 0.63 -12.53 1.53
N MET A 83 0.75 -11.21 1.36
CA MET A 83 0.02 -10.22 2.14
C MET A 83 -0.72 -9.24 1.22
N PRO A 84 -1.97 -8.87 1.57
CA PRO A 84 -2.80 -9.45 2.63
C PRO A 84 -3.20 -10.90 2.32
N PRO A 85 -3.42 -11.75 3.34
CA PRO A 85 -3.83 -13.13 3.10
C PRO A 85 -5.25 -13.15 2.53
N TRP A 86 -5.40 -13.69 1.33
CA TRP A 86 -6.69 -13.87 0.68
C TRP A 86 -6.76 -15.23 -0.02
N PHE A 87 -7.60 -16.12 0.51
CA PHE A 87 -7.68 -17.51 0.05
C PHE A 87 -8.79 -17.74 -1.00
N ALA A 88 -9.56 -16.72 -1.35
CA ALA A 88 -10.62 -16.89 -2.35
C ALA A 88 -10.00 -16.98 -3.75
N ASP A 89 -10.42 -17.98 -4.51
CA ASP A 89 -9.95 -18.21 -5.88
C ASP A 89 -10.47 -17.08 -6.80
N PRO A 90 -9.58 -16.30 -7.44
CA PRO A 90 -9.98 -15.19 -8.29
C PRO A 90 -10.76 -15.62 -9.54
N HIS A 91 -10.72 -16.88 -9.95
CA HIS A 91 -11.46 -17.36 -11.12
C HIS A 91 -12.98 -17.45 -10.91
N TYR A 92 -13.43 -17.51 -9.64
CA TYR A 92 -14.84 -17.76 -9.31
C TYR A 92 -15.61 -16.49 -8.90
N GLY A 93 -14.99 -15.32 -8.97
CA GLY A 93 -15.65 -14.04 -8.80
C GLY A 93 -14.84 -12.99 -8.05
N GLU A 94 -15.38 -11.77 -8.03
CA GLU A 94 -14.80 -10.66 -7.30
C GLU A 94 -15.63 -10.34 -6.05
N PHE A 95 -14.93 -10.17 -4.93
CA PHE A 95 -15.55 -9.78 -3.67
C PHE A 95 -15.40 -8.28 -3.51
N ARG A 96 -16.51 -7.59 -3.21
CA ARG A 96 -16.55 -6.12 -3.00
C ARG A 96 -15.54 -5.60 -1.96
N ASN A 97 -15.12 -6.48 -1.05
CA ASN A 97 -14.28 -6.19 0.09
C ASN A 97 -13.11 -7.20 0.18
N ALA A 98 -12.63 -7.67 -0.98
CA ALA A 98 -11.44 -8.48 -1.07
C ALA A 98 -10.23 -7.68 -0.52
N PRO A 99 -9.46 -8.19 0.45
CA PRO A 99 -8.22 -7.59 0.92
C PRO A 99 -7.12 -7.85 -0.13
N LYS A 100 -7.20 -7.17 -1.27
CA LYS A 100 -6.21 -7.21 -2.35
C LYS A 100 -5.51 -5.86 -2.44
N LEU A 101 -4.19 -5.87 -2.59
CA LEU A 101 -3.43 -4.66 -2.93
C LEU A 101 -3.52 -4.40 -4.43
N THR A 102 -3.61 -3.14 -4.80
CA THR A 102 -3.40 -2.75 -6.19
C THR A 102 -1.91 -2.84 -6.55
N GLU A 103 -1.59 -2.98 -7.84
CA GLU A 103 -0.18 -2.95 -8.28
C GLU A 103 0.49 -1.61 -7.93
N ALA A 104 -0.27 -0.51 -7.89
CA ALA A 104 0.22 0.80 -7.45
C ALA A 104 0.58 0.82 -5.96
N ASP A 105 -0.21 0.16 -5.10
CA ASP A 105 0.08 0.02 -3.68
C ASP A 105 1.34 -0.82 -3.46
N ILE A 106 1.45 -1.95 -4.17
CA ILE A 106 2.64 -2.82 -4.11
C ILE A 106 3.87 -2.03 -4.53
N HIS A 107 3.79 -1.28 -5.62
CA HIS A 107 4.89 -0.45 -6.10
C HIS A 107 5.27 0.64 -5.09
N THR A 108 4.29 1.31 -4.49
CA THR A 108 4.52 2.32 -3.44
C THR A 108 5.29 1.73 -2.26
N LEU A 109 4.85 0.58 -1.75
CA LEU A 109 5.52 -0.11 -0.65
C LEU A 109 6.93 -0.56 -1.03
N ALA A 110 7.11 -1.11 -2.23
CA ALA A 110 8.41 -1.56 -2.71
C ALA A 110 9.39 -0.39 -2.89
N ALA A 111 8.96 0.69 -3.55
CA ALA A 111 9.77 1.88 -3.82
C ALA A 111 10.18 2.59 -2.53
N TRP A 112 9.30 2.65 -1.53
CA TRP A 112 9.66 3.15 -0.20
C TRP A 112 10.81 2.36 0.41
N VAL A 113 10.74 1.02 0.36
CA VAL A 113 11.80 0.15 0.90
C VAL A 113 13.11 0.33 0.13
N ASP A 114 13.05 0.40 -1.19
CA ASP A 114 14.22 0.51 -2.07
C ASP A 114 14.91 1.87 -1.96
N SER A 115 14.16 2.92 -1.62
CA SER A 115 14.70 4.27 -1.37
C SER A 115 15.18 4.50 0.07
N GLY A 116 15.28 3.43 0.87
CA GLY A 116 15.83 3.43 2.22
C GLY A 116 14.78 3.53 3.33
N ALA A 117 13.49 3.38 3.01
CA ALA A 117 12.36 3.42 3.94
C ALA A 117 12.34 4.70 4.79
N ARG A 118 12.33 5.86 4.11
CA ARG A 118 12.35 7.20 4.74
C ARG A 118 11.03 7.50 5.44
N GLU A 119 11.07 8.18 6.58
CA GLU A 119 9.85 8.58 7.31
C GLU A 119 9.05 9.64 6.55
N GLY A 120 9.72 10.69 6.06
CA GLY A 120 9.08 11.86 5.48
C GLY A 120 8.62 12.88 6.54
N ASN A 121 7.90 13.91 6.10
CA ASN A 121 7.45 14.99 6.98
C ASN A 121 6.31 14.50 7.89
N PRO A 122 6.38 14.67 9.21
CA PRO A 122 5.29 14.33 10.12
C PRO A 122 3.96 15.03 9.81
N ALA A 123 3.99 16.20 9.17
CA ALA A 123 2.79 16.94 8.77
C ALA A 123 2.00 16.27 7.63
N ASP A 124 2.61 15.34 6.89
CA ASP A 124 1.95 14.61 5.81
C ASP A 124 1.17 13.38 6.31
N LYS A 125 1.22 13.06 7.61
CA LYS A 125 0.54 11.89 8.18
C LYS A 125 -0.98 12.03 7.99
N PRO A 126 -1.67 11.03 7.41
CA PRO A 126 -3.13 10.97 7.47
C PRO A 126 -3.60 10.85 8.92
N ALA A 127 -4.86 11.19 9.17
CA ALA A 127 -5.49 10.98 10.47
C ALA A 127 -5.37 9.50 10.88
N ALA A 128 -5.08 9.25 12.16
CA ALA A 128 -5.03 7.90 12.67
C ALA A 128 -6.41 7.24 12.58
N ILE A 129 -6.46 5.96 12.21
CA ILE A 129 -7.70 5.20 12.27
C ILE A 129 -8.02 4.91 13.74
N HIS A 130 -9.26 5.17 14.12
CA HIS A 130 -9.81 4.75 15.41
C HIS A 130 -10.70 3.54 15.22
N TRP A 131 -10.45 2.49 15.98
CA TRP A 131 -11.25 1.27 15.94
C TRP A 131 -12.14 1.18 17.16
N ALA A 132 -13.39 0.78 16.95
CA ALA A 132 -14.29 0.47 18.06
C ALA A 132 -13.71 -0.67 18.91
N HIS A 133 -13.76 -0.49 20.23
CA HIS A 133 -13.52 -1.58 21.16
C HIS A 133 -14.76 -2.48 21.22
N GLY A 134 -14.57 -3.80 21.11
CA GLY A 134 -15.65 -4.77 21.10
C GLY A 134 -16.35 -4.87 19.74
N TRP A 135 -17.68 -4.72 19.74
CA TRP A 135 -18.51 -4.93 18.56
C TRP A 135 -18.26 -3.85 17.48
N ARG A 136 -17.98 -4.28 16.24
CA ARG A 136 -17.95 -3.37 15.07
C ARG A 136 -19.35 -2.88 14.68
N THR A 137 -20.37 -3.67 14.99
CA THR A 137 -21.80 -3.36 14.82
C THR A 137 -22.52 -3.83 16.07
N LYS A 138 -23.27 -2.95 16.73
CA LYS A 138 -23.99 -3.29 17.95
C LYS A 138 -25.01 -4.40 17.66
N PRO A 139 -24.98 -5.53 18.37
CA PRO A 139 -25.98 -6.57 18.19
C PRO A 139 -27.33 -6.13 18.75
N ASP A 140 -28.42 -6.50 18.08
CA ASP A 140 -29.78 -6.32 18.59
C ASP A 140 -30.11 -7.33 19.69
N VAL A 141 -29.51 -8.52 19.62
CA VAL A 141 -29.69 -9.62 20.57
C VAL A 141 -28.36 -10.31 20.83
N VAL A 142 -28.06 -10.62 22.09
CA VAL A 142 -26.89 -11.41 22.51
C VAL A 142 -27.39 -12.67 23.21
N VAL A 143 -27.07 -13.83 22.64
CA VAL A 143 -27.39 -15.14 23.22
C VAL A 143 -26.12 -15.79 23.78
N SER A 144 -26.26 -16.52 24.88
CA SER A 144 -25.15 -17.18 25.56
C SER A 144 -25.37 -18.69 25.63
N MET A 145 -24.28 -19.47 25.60
CA MET A 145 -24.34 -20.90 25.90
C MET A 145 -24.85 -21.10 27.34
N ARG A 146 -25.63 -22.16 27.57
CA ARG A 146 -26.12 -22.49 28.92
C ARG A 146 -24.98 -22.91 29.85
N GLU A 147 -24.03 -23.66 29.31
CA GLU A 147 -22.85 -24.13 30.01
C GLU A 147 -21.60 -23.58 29.30
N PRO A 148 -20.60 -23.04 30.04
CA PRO A 148 -19.33 -22.61 29.45
C PRO A 148 -18.61 -23.78 28.77
N PHE A 149 -17.92 -23.49 27.67
CA PHE A 149 -17.04 -24.45 27.01
C PHE A 149 -15.58 -24.05 27.23
N ASP A 150 -14.83 -24.93 27.88
CA ASP A 150 -13.41 -24.72 28.13
C ASP A 150 -12.60 -25.06 26.88
N VAL A 151 -11.95 -24.05 26.30
CA VAL A 151 -11.05 -24.22 25.14
C VAL A 151 -9.63 -24.47 25.66
N PRO A 152 -9.01 -25.61 25.36
CA PRO A 152 -7.61 -25.85 25.72
C PRO A 152 -6.71 -24.77 25.12
N ALA A 153 -5.80 -24.21 25.92
CA ALA A 153 -4.87 -23.18 25.46
C ALA A 153 -3.86 -23.67 24.41
N LYS A 154 -3.70 -24.99 24.27
CA LYS A 154 -2.75 -25.65 23.36
C LYS A 154 -3.37 -26.93 22.79
N GLY A 155 -2.90 -27.34 21.61
CA GLY A 155 -3.32 -28.57 20.92
C GLY A 155 -4.03 -28.28 19.60
N ALA A 156 -4.42 -29.34 18.90
CA ALA A 156 -5.27 -29.21 17.72
C ALA A 156 -6.65 -28.67 18.16
N GLY A 157 -7.17 -27.66 17.44
CA GLY A 157 -8.50 -27.14 17.71
C GLY A 157 -9.57 -28.21 17.44
N ALA A 158 -10.50 -28.39 18.38
CA ALA A 158 -11.64 -29.27 18.20
C ALA A 158 -12.75 -28.53 17.45
N ILE A 159 -13.36 -29.19 16.47
CA ILE A 159 -14.61 -28.72 15.86
C ILE A 159 -15.75 -29.18 16.76
N GLN A 160 -16.44 -28.24 17.41
CA GLN A 160 -17.55 -28.51 18.31
C GLN A 160 -18.81 -27.81 17.81
N SER A 161 -19.95 -28.51 17.85
CA SER A 161 -21.26 -27.93 17.58
C SER A 161 -21.98 -27.61 18.89
N PHE A 162 -22.64 -26.45 18.95
CA PHE A 162 -23.42 -26.00 20.10
C PHE A 162 -24.86 -25.71 19.65
N MET A 163 -25.84 -26.17 20.41
CA MET A 163 -27.25 -25.81 20.19
C MET A 163 -27.66 -24.72 21.17
N ILE A 164 -28.01 -23.56 20.64
CA ILE A 164 -28.52 -22.42 21.42
C ILE A 164 -29.97 -22.19 20.98
N PRO A 165 -30.96 -22.29 21.88
CA PRO A 165 -32.34 -21.97 21.54
C PRO A 165 -32.45 -20.53 21.04
N ASN A 166 -33.27 -20.32 20.00
CA ASN A 166 -33.62 -18.98 19.58
C ASN A 166 -34.38 -18.27 20.73
N PRO A 167 -34.05 -17.01 21.07
CA PRO A 167 -34.72 -16.25 22.11
C PRO A 167 -36.19 -15.95 21.80
#